data_AF-A0A430HEE9-F1
#
_entry.id   AF-A0A430HEE9-F1
#
_cell.length_a   1.000
_cell.length_b   1.000
_cell.length_c   1.000
_cell.angle_alpha   90.00
_cell.angle_beta   90.00
_cell.angle_gamma   90.00
#
_symmetry.space_group_name_H-M   'P 1'
#
loop_
_entity.id
_entity.type
_entity.pdbx_description
1 polymer ?
#
loop_
_entity_poly.entity_id
_entity_poly.type
_entity_poly.pdbx_seq_one_letter_code
_entity_poly.pdbx_strand_id
1 'polypeptide(L)'
;MKPTIFLDIDDVLAISREFTSYQVMATFKSGDLDGWPELWNGLLCAEARQNLAALHDEFNPQYVISSSWSHYLACDQLRAVFHRRHLQFVAEGMHDTWTTPKCSGWSRFDEIHHWALHHLPRGCPMLVLDDEQSGASLRGTSLYDDGLVVLCEPWVGLNADKLSEAQRLLRSQVV
;
A
#
# COMPACT_ATOMS: atom_id res chain seq x y z
N MET A 1 -13.15 5.01 -15.14
CA MET A 1 -12.97 5.44 -13.73
C MET A 1 -11.56 5.05 -13.30
N LYS A 2 -10.91 5.81 -12.43
CA LYS A 2 -9.58 5.45 -11.92
C LYS A 2 -9.72 4.27 -10.94
N PRO A 3 -8.90 3.22 -11.02
CA PRO A 3 -8.91 2.15 -10.03
C PRO A 3 -8.53 2.65 -8.64
N THR A 4 -8.99 1.95 -7.61
CA THR A 4 -8.52 2.16 -6.22
C THR A 4 -7.58 1.02 -5.81
N ILE A 5 -6.37 1.37 -5.38
CA ILE A 5 -5.42 0.40 -4.82
C ILE A 5 -5.37 0.56 -3.30
N PHE A 6 -5.75 -0.50 -2.59
CA PHE A 6 -5.47 -0.65 -1.16
C PHE A 6 -4.02 -1.11 -1.02
N LEU A 7 -3.19 -0.30 -0.38
CA LEU A 7 -1.74 -0.47 -0.34
C LEU A 7 -1.29 -0.72 1.09
N ASP A 8 -0.73 -1.91 1.32
CA ASP A 8 0.19 -2.13 2.44
C ASP A 8 1.59 -1.60 2.10
N ILE A 9 2.37 -1.34 3.15
CA ILE A 9 3.74 -0.85 3.10
C ILE A 9 4.69 -1.96 3.58
N ASP A 10 4.42 -2.59 4.72
CA ASP A 10 5.25 -3.65 5.28
C ASP A 10 5.28 -4.85 4.32
N ASP A 11 6.47 -5.36 4.01
CA ASP A 11 6.69 -6.50 3.10
C ASP A 11 6.06 -6.37 1.70
N VAL A 12 5.59 -5.17 1.32
CA VAL A 12 5.19 -4.80 -0.04
C VAL A 12 6.19 -3.80 -0.61
N LEU A 13 6.43 -2.70 0.11
CA LEU A 13 7.39 -1.65 -0.24
C LEU A 13 8.57 -1.62 0.75
N ALA A 14 8.29 -1.77 2.04
CA ALA A 14 9.27 -1.77 3.12
C ALA A 14 9.69 -3.20 3.46
N ILE A 15 10.82 -3.63 2.90
CA ILE A 15 11.33 -5.02 2.96
C ILE A 15 12.54 -5.11 3.92
N SER A 16 12.75 -4.08 4.75
CA SER A 16 13.95 -3.96 5.58
C SER A 16 13.77 -4.57 6.96
N ARG A 17 14.78 -5.36 7.38
CA ARG A 17 14.91 -5.83 8.77
C ARG A 17 15.45 -4.77 9.72
N GLU A 18 16.16 -3.78 9.16
CA GLU A 18 16.87 -2.75 9.93
C GLU A 18 16.01 -1.50 10.10
N PHE A 19 15.20 -1.20 9.08
CA PHE A 19 14.41 0.01 8.99
C PHE A 19 12.93 -0.33 8.97
N THR A 20 12.29 -0.08 10.09
CA THR A 20 10.85 -0.29 10.27
C THR A 20 10.16 1.05 10.43
N SER A 21 8.83 1.00 10.46
CA SER A 21 8.01 2.13 10.82
C SER A 21 8.38 2.80 12.15
N TYR A 22 8.94 2.06 13.12
CA TYR A 22 9.37 2.63 14.40
C TYR A 22 10.45 3.70 14.22
N GLN A 23 11.46 3.43 13.37
CA GLN A 23 12.51 4.41 13.06
C GLN A 23 11.92 5.63 12.34
N VAL A 24 10.98 5.41 11.42
CA VAL A 24 10.27 6.50 10.74
C VAL A 24 9.52 7.38 11.73
N MET A 25 8.76 6.77 12.66
CA MET A 25 8.05 7.49 13.72
C MET A 25 9.00 8.29 14.61
N ALA A 26 10.12 7.68 15.03
CA ALA A 26 11.10 8.34 15.88
C ALA A 26 11.69 9.59 15.21
N THR A 27 11.96 9.48 13.90
CA THR A 27 12.52 10.58 13.09
C THR A 27 11.51 11.72 12.94
N PHE A 28 10.22 11.41 12.75
CA PHE A 28 9.18 12.46 12.76
C PHE A 28 9.02 13.11 14.13
N LYS A 29 9.12 12.33 15.22
CA LYS A 29 9.02 12.85 16.59
C LYS A 29 10.20 13.75 16.98
N SER A 30 11.41 13.45 16.50
CA SER A 30 12.59 14.29 16.74
C SER A 30 12.57 15.58 15.92
N GLY A 31 11.84 15.60 14.80
CA GLY A 31 11.86 16.70 13.84
C GLY A 31 13.11 16.73 12.96
N ASP A 32 14.02 15.77 13.14
CA ASP A 32 15.28 15.67 12.39
C ASP A 32 15.17 14.63 11.29
N LEU A 33 14.42 14.96 10.24
CA LEU A 33 14.21 14.07 9.10
C LEU A 33 15.48 13.84 8.27
N ASP A 34 16.49 14.71 8.36
CA ASP A 34 17.68 14.60 7.51
C ASP A 34 18.88 14.02 8.26
N GLY A 35 18.80 13.89 9.59
CA GLY A 35 19.84 13.32 10.44
C GLY A 35 20.06 11.81 10.30
N TRP A 36 19.23 11.09 9.52
CA TRP A 36 19.39 9.66 9.28
C TRP A 36 19.17 9.27 7.80
N PRO A 37 20.12 9.58 6.90
CA PRO A 37 19.99 9.28 5.48
C PRO A 37 19.93 7.78 5.16
N GLU A 38 20.57 6.93 5.96
CA GLU A 38 20.57 5.47 5.80
C GLU A 38 19.17 4.89 5.95
N LEU A 39 18.38 5.40 6.93
CA LEU A 39 16.98 5.03 7.11
C LEU A 39 16.23 5.23 5.80
N TRP A 40 16.25 6.44 5.25
CA TRP A 40 15.49 6.73 4.03
C TRP A 40 16.00 5.89 2.86
N ASN A 41 17.30 5.75 2.70
CA ASN A 41 17.88 4.99 1.60
C ASN A 41 17.51 3.52 1.62
N GLY A 42 17.43 2.91 2.81
CA GLY A 42 17.09 1.50 2.99
C GLY A 42 15.62 1.21 3.31
N LEU A 43 14.77 2.22 3.55
CA LEU A 43 13.41 2.01 4.03
C LEU A 43 12.53 1.29 3.00
N LEU A 44 12.51 1.79 1.76
CA LEU A 44 11.65 1.27 0.69
C LEU A 44 12.49 0.66 -0.44
N CYS A 45 12.20 -0.61 -0.75
CA CYS A 45 12.90 -1.39 -1.76
C CYS A 45 12.84 -0.71 -3.14
N ALA A 46 13.99 -0.62 -3.82
CA ALA A 46 14.06 0.05 -5.12
C ALA A 46 13.23 -0.65 -6.20
N GLU A 47 13.27 -1.99 -6.25
CA GLU A 47 12.48 -2.78 -7.20
C GLU A 47 10.98 -2.60 -6.95
N ALA A 48 10.53 -2.75 -5.70
CA ALA A 48 9.12 -2.57 -5.35
C ALA A 48 8.58 -1.18 -5.72
N ARG A 49 9.39 -0.13 -5.54
CA ARG A 49 9.05 1.24 -5.97
C ARG A 49 8.92 1.37 -7.48
N GLN A 50 9.85 0.79 -8.24
CA GLN A 50 9.81 0.80 -9.71
C GLN A 50 8.59 0.06 -10.23
N ASN A 51 8.26 -1.08 -9.63
CA ASN A 51 7.10 -1.87 -10.01
C ASN A 51 5.79 -1.15 -9.66
N LEU A 52 5.70 -0.51 -8.48
CA LEU A 52 4.53 0.30 -8.15
C LEU A 52 4.38 1.51 -9.09
N ALA A 53 5.49 2.12 -9.52
CA ALA A 53 5.48 3.20 -10.51
C ALA A 53 4.98 2.70 -11.88
N ALA A 54 5.44 1.55 -12.35
CA ALA A 54 4.94 0.95 -13.59
C ALA A 54 3.42 0.66 -13.52
N LEU A 55 2.93 0.17 -12.37
CA LEU A 55 1.50 -0.02 -12.14
C LEU A 55 0.74 1.32 -12.13
N HIS A 56 1.32 2.36 -11.52
CA HIS A 56 0.76 3.70 -11.53
C HIS A 56 0.65 4.27 -12.94
N ASP A 57 1.72 4.20 -13.72
CA ASP A 57 1.79 4.76 -15.07
C ASP A 57 0.75 4.12 -16.00
N GLU A 58 0.46 2.83 -15.80
CA GLU A 58 -0.53 2.12 -16.60
C GLU A 58 -1.97 2.50 -16.23
N PHE A 59 -2.30 2.58 -14.95
CA PHE A 59 -3.70 2.67 -14.51
C PHE A 59 -4.11 4.00 -13.88
N ASN A 60 -3.15 4.85 -13.50
CA ASN A 60 -3.35 6.10 -12.77
C ASN A 60 -4.34 5.93 -11.59
N PRO A 61 -4.08 4.99 -10.65
CA PRO A 61 -5.00 4.67 -9.57
C PRO A 61 -5.06 5.77 -8.50
N GLN A 62 -6.10 5.69 -7.66
CA GLN A 62 -6.09 6.31 -6.33
C GLN A 62 -5.58 5.31 -5.29
N TYR A 63 -4.91 5.80 -4.25
CA TYR A 63 -4.34 4.95 -3.19
C TYR A 63 -5.09 5.11 -1.87
N VAL A 64 -5.35 3.99 -1.22
CA VAL A 64 -5.86 3.90 0.16
C VAL A 64 -4.85 3.09 0.96
N ILE A 65 -4.32 3.66 2.04
CA ILE A 65 -3.35 2.98 2.88
C ILE A 65 -4.08 2.00 3.80
N SER A 66 -3.92 0.70 3.53
CA SER A 66 -4.39 -0.39 4.40
C SER A 66 -3.33 -0.81 5.42
N SER A 67 -2.11 -0.28 5.31
CA SER A 67 -1.00 -0.61 6.19
C SER A 67 -1.23 -0.27 7.67
N SER A 68 -0.55 -1.01 8.54
CA SER A 68 -0.39 -0.70 9.97
C SER A 68 0.20 0.69 10.21
N TRP A 69 0.94 1.24 9.25
CA TRP A 69 1.59 2.56 9.33
C TRP A 69 0.62 3.71 9.59
N SER A 70 -0.62 3.57 9.11
CA SER A 70 -1.68 4.54 9.33
C SER A 70 -2.16 4.63 10.79
N HIS A 71 -1.81 3.68 11.66
CA HIS A 71 -2.12 3.77 13.10
C HIS A 71 -1.36 4.89 13.82
N TYR A 72 -0.19 5.25 13.31
CA TYR A 72 0.75 6.09 14.05
C TYR A 72 1.40 7.19 13.20
N LEU A 73 1.25 7.16 11.88
CA LEU A 73 1.62 8.26 11.00
C LEU A 73 0.36 8.99 10.50
N ALA A 74 0.40 10.31 10.58
CA ALA A 74 -0.59 11.17 9.92
C ALA A 74 -0.42 11.14 8.40
N CYS A 75 -1.46 11.53 7.66
CA CYS A 75 -1.46 11.60 6.20
C CYS A 75 -0.24 12.37 5.65
N ASP A 76 0.04 13.55 6.20
CA ASP A 76 1.16 14.38 5.74
C ASP A 76 2.52 13.74 6.01
N GLN A 77 2.65 12.95 7.08
CA GLN A 77 3.87 12.21 7.38
C GLN A 77 4.08 11.08 6.37
N LEU A 78 3.03 10.31 6.04
CA LEU A 78 3.09 9.28 5.01
C LEU A 78 3.40 9.87 3.62
N ARG A 79 2.78 11.00 3.26
CA ARG A 79 3.13 11.75 2.05
C ARG A 79 4.61 12.12 2.04
N ALA A 80 5.16 12.61 3.16
CA ALA A 80 6.57 12.93 3.26
C ALA A 80 7.48 11.70 3.06
N VAL A 81 7.11 10.53 3.61
CA VAL A 81 7.81 9.26 3.36
C VAL A 81 7.85 8.96 1.86
N PHE A 82 6.70 9.02 1.20
CA PHE A 82 6.60 8.72 -0.23
C PHE A 82 7.38 9.71 -1.09
N HIS A 83 7.28 11.02 -0.84
CA HIS A 83 8.05 12.04 -1.56
C HIS A 83 9.55 11.82 -1.44
N ARG A 84 10.06 11.54 -0.23
CA ARG A 84 11.49 11.27 0.01
C ARG A 84 12.02 10.06 -0.76
N ARG A 85 11.13 9.15 -1.16
CA ARG A 85 11.49 7.89 -1.82
C ARG A 85 11.02 7.81 -3.27
N HIS A 86 10.80 8.95 -3.93
CA HIS A 86 10.38 9.02 -5.34
C HIS A 86 9.04 8.31 -5.63
N LEU A 87 8.16 8.28 -4.64
CA LEU A 87 6.78 7.80 -4.76
C LEU A 87 5.79 8.99 -4.69
N GLN A 88 6.16 10.16 -5.24
CA GLN A 88 5.28 11.33 -5.24
C GLN A 88 3.90 11.04 -5.85
N PHE A 89 3.84 10.13 -6.84
CA PHE A 89 2.60 9.68 -7.45
C PHE A 89 1.66 8.95 -6.47
N VAL A 90 2.20 8.29 -5.45
CA VAL A 90 1.39 7.72 -4.36
C VAL A 90 0.86 8.84 -3.48
N ALA A 91 1.74 9.76 -3.05
CA ALA A 91 1.39 10.87 -2.17
C ALA A 91 0.31 11.78 -2.75
N GLU A 92 0.42 12.09 -4.05
CA GLU A 92 -0.51 12.92 -4.82
C GLU A 92 -1.76 12.13 -5.26
N GLY A 93 -1.64 10.81 -5.39
CA GLY A 93 -2.74 9.90 -5.73
C GLY A 93 -3.54 9.37 -4.54
N MET A 94 -3.24 9.78 -3.31
CA MET A 94 -4.02 9.32 -2.13
C MET A 94 -5.48 9.77 -2.24
N HIS A 95 -6.40 8.85 -1.97
CA HIS A 95 -7.84 9.14 -1.91
C HIS A 95 -8.16 10.12 -0.76
N ASP A 96 -9.24 10.90 -0.84
CA ASP A 96 -9.63 11.84 0.24
C ASP A 96 -9.80 11.12 1.58
N THR A 97 -10.55 10.01 1.59
CA THR A 97 -10.54 9.01 2.67
C THR A 97 -9.32 8.09 2.55
N TRP A 98 -8.13 8.62 2.81
CA TRP A 98 -6.85 8.02 2.43
C TRP A 98 -6.44 6.71 3.13
N THR A 99 -7.15 6.23 4.16
CA THR A 99 -6.79 5.02 4.90
C THR A 99 -8.01 4.19 5.28
N THR A 100 -7.81 2.87 5.42
CA THR A 100 -8.83 1.97 5.94
C THR A 100 -9.08 2.24 7.44
N PRO A 101 -10.29 1.99 7.96
CA PRO A 101 -10.56 2.07 9.39
C PRO A 101 -9.72 1.06 10.14
N LYS A 102 -9.37 1.39 11.38
CA LYS A 102 -8.45 0.63 12.23
C LYS A 102 -9.11 0.22 13.54
N CYS A 103 -10.11 -0.65 13.43
CA CYS A 103 -10.97 -1.06 14.53
C CYS A 103 -10.41 -2.29 15.26
N SER A 104 -10.52 -2.29 16.60
CA SER A 104 -10.10 -3.46 17.38
C SER A 104 -10.91 -4.70 17.02
N GLY A 105 -10.22 -5.81 16.75
CA GLY A 105 -10.84 -7.09 16.39
C GLY A 105 -11.21 -7.23 14.91
N TRP A 106 -10.98 -6.21 14.09
CA TRP A 106 -11.21 -6.30 12.65
C TRP A 106 -10.02 -6.96 11.95
N SER A 107 -10.33 -7.80 10.96
CA SER A 107 -9.35 -8.35 10.03
C SER A 107 -9.03 -7.35 8.91
N ARG A 108 -7.96 -7.60 8.15
CA ARG A 108 -7.63 -6.79 6.96
C ARG A 108 -8.79 -6.76 5.96
N PHE A 109 -9.49 -7.89 5.82
CA PHE A 109 -10.70 -7.97 5.00
C PHE A 109 -11.79 -7.02 5.51
N ASP A 110 -12.10 -7.03 6.81
CA ASP A 110 -13.16 -6.19 7.38
C ASP A 110 -12.88 -4.69 7.15
N GLU A 111 -11.62 -4.28 7.34
CA GLU A 111 -11.19 -2.90 7.12
C GLU A 111 -11.39 -2.46 5.67
N ILE A 112 -10.91 -3.27 4.71
CA ILE A 112 -11.00 -2.97 3.28
C ILE A 112 -12.44 -3.04 2.81
N HIS A 113 -13.17 -4.08 3.19
CA HIS A 113 -14.56 -4.27 2.81
C HIS A 113 -15.44 -3.13 3.32
N HIS A 114 -15.26 -2.73 4.58
CA HIS A 114 -15.97 -1.59 5.15
C HIS A 114 -15.66 -0.30 4.40
N TRP A 115 -14.38 -0.02 4.13
CA TRP A 115 -14.00 1.17 3.38
C TRP A 115 -14.62 1.16 1.98
N ALA A 116 -14.52 0.05 1.26
CA ALA A 116 -15.03 -0.09 -0.10
C ALA A 116 -16.54 0.13 -0.17
N LEU A 117 -17.30 -0.44 0.78
CA LEU A 117 -18.76 -0.28 0.85
C LEU A 117 -19.20 1.20 0.97
N HIS A 118 -18.42 2.03 1.65
CA HIS A 118 -18.80 3.41 1.96
C HIS A 118 -18.22 4.44 0.99
N HIS A 119 -17.09 4.14 0.36
CA HIS A 119 -16.32 5.12 -0.39
C HIS A 119 -16.11 4.75 -1.87
N LEU A 120 -16.18 3.47 -2.22
CA LEU A 120 -15.92 3.03 -3.58
C LEU A 120 -17.19 3.16 -4.44
N PRO A 121 -17.15 3.92 -5.55
CA PRO A 121 -18.27 3.95 -6.49
C PRO A 121 -18.58 2.56 -7.04
N ARG A 122 -19.87 2.27 -7.26
CA ARG A 122 -20.28 0.98 -7.82
C ARG A 122 -19.61 0.73 -9.17
N GLY A 123 -18.96 -0.43 -9.31
CA GLY A 123 -18.25 -0.81 -10.53
C GLY A 123 -16.90 -0.10 -10.72
N CYS A 124 -16.41 0.63 -9.72
CA CYS A 124 -15.05 1.13 -9.74
C CYS A 124 -14.08 -0.06 -9.55
N PRO A 125 -13.09 -0.23 -10.45
CA PRO A 125 -12.09 -1.27 -10.30
C PRO A 125 -11.27 -1.07 -9.01
N MET A 126 -10.88 -2.17 -8.37
CA MET A 126 -10.04 -2.12 -7.19
C MET A 126 -9.00 -3.25 -7.16
N LEU A 127 -7.94 -3.02 -6.40
CA LEU A 127 -6.90 -4.01 -6.14
C LEU A 127 -6.42 -3.84 -4.70
N VAL A 128 -6.12 -4.96 -4.03
CA VAL A 128 -5.44 -5.00 -2.75
C VAL A 128 -4.02 -5.50 -3.00
N LEU A 129 -3.03 -4.68 -2.69
CA LEU A 129 -1.62 -5.04 -2.64
C LEU A 129 -1.23 -5.19 -1.18
N ASP A 130 -0.99 -6.42 -0.77
CA ASP A 130 -0.74 -6.79 0.62
C ASP A 130 0.41 -7.79 0.72
N ASP A 131 0.90 -8.05 1.92
CA ASP A 131 1.86 -9.13 2.17
C ASP A 131 1.15 -10.41 2.65
N GLU A 132 1.81 -11.56 2.57
CA GLU A 132 1.18 -12.83 2.95
C GLU A 132 0.89 -12.97 4.46
N GLN A 133 1.57 -12.20 5.31
CA GLN A 133 1.46 -12.26 6.77
C GLN A 133 0.30 -11.40 7.26
N SER A 134 0.28 -10.11 6.96
CA SER A 134 -0.81 -9.23 7.41
C SER A 134 -2.08 -9.38 6.55
N GLY A 135 -1.89 -9.65 5.26
CA GLY A 135 -2.94 -10.01 4.31
C GLY A 135 -3.45 -11.44 4.44
N ALA A 136 -2.98 -12.24 5.42
CA ALA A 136 -3.39 -13.64 5.58
C ALA A 136 -4.91 -13.81 5.66
N SER A 137 -5.60 -12.88 6.33
CA SER A 137 -7.05 -12.86 6.48
C SER A 137 -7.84 -12.60 5.19
N LEU A 138 -7.17 -12.17 4.11
CA LEU A 138 -7.80 -11.99 2.81
C LEU A 138 -8.05 -13.32 2.09
N ARG A 139 -7.27 -14.36 2.39
CA ARG A 139 -7.43 -15.68 1.75
C ARG A 139 -8.78 -16.31 2.11
N GLY A 140 -9.48 -16.82 1.11
CA GLY A 140 -10.82 -17.42 1.29
C GLY A 140 -11.93 -16.40 1.53
N THR A 141 -11.66 -15.12 1.27
CA THR A 141 -12.67 -14.06 1.25
C THR A 141 -13.10 -13.76 -0.18
N SER A 142 -14.24 -13.09 -0.35
CA SER A 142 -14.72 -12.68 -1.67
C SER A 142 -13.71 -11.82 -2.43
N LEU A 143 -12.93 -10.95 -1.74
CA LEU A 143 -11.90 -10.15 -2.41
C LEU A 143 -10.84 -11.03 -3.08
N TYR A 144 -10.44 -12.12 -2.44
CA TYR A 144 -9.46 -13.04 -2.98
C TYR A 144 -10.05 -13.89 -4.11
N ASP A 145 -11.25 -14.43 -3.89
CA ASP A 145 -11.95 -15.29 -4.86
C ASP A 145 -12.34 -14.52 -6.14
N ASP A 146 -12.66 -13.24 -6.02
CA ASP A 146 -12.98 -12.34 -7.14
C ASP A 146 -11.73 -11.83 -7.88
N GLY A 147 -10.52 -12.24 -7.45
CA GLY A 147 -9.27 -11.84 -8.08
C GLY A 147 -8.93 -10.35 -7.84
N LEU A 148 -9.21 -9.84 -6.65
CA LEU A 148 -8.93 -8.45 -6.28
C LEU A 148 -7.70 -8.30 -5.38
N VAL A 149 -6.98 -9.39 -5.09
CA VAL A 149 -5.88 -9.42 -4.12
C VAL A 149 -4.60 -9.95 -4.76
N VAL A 150 -3.49 -9.24 -4.54
CA VAL A 150 -2.13 -9.73 -4.78
C VAL A 150 -1.39 -9.74 -3.45
N LEU A 151 -0.96 -10.92 -3.03
CA LEU A 151 -0.16 -11.09 -1.82
C LEU A 151 1.33 -11.21 -2.19
N CYS A 152 2.14 -10.31 -1.67
CA CYS A 152 3.58 -10.28 -1.81
C CYS A 152 4.23 -11.21 -0.80
N GLU A 153 5.24 -11.96 -1.23
CA GLU A 153 5.99 -12.83 -0.32
C GLU A 153 6.80 -11.96 0.67
N PRO A 154 6.77 -12.29 1.98
CA PRO A 154 7.55 -11.58 2.97
C PRO A 154 9.03 -11.55 2.60
N TRP A 155 9.71 -10.43 2.83
CA TRP A 155 11.10 -10.20 2.44
C TRP A 155 11.40 -10.16 0.93
N VAL A 156 10.38 -10.28 0.06
CA VAL A 156 10.51 -10.18 -1.40
C VAL A 156 9.80 -8.95 -1.95
N GLY A 157 8.61 -8.64 -1.44
CA GLY A 157 7.83 -7.46 -1.82
C GLY A 157 7.20 -7.51 -3.21
N LEU A 158 6.81 -6.33 -3.71
CA LEU A 158 6.22 -6.17 -5.04
C LEU A 158 7.28 -6.35 -6.14
N ASN A 159 7.64 -7.60 -6.43
CA ASN A 159 8.56 -7.97 -7.51
C ASN A 159 7.87 -7.99 -8.90
N ALA A 160 8.61 -8.33 -9.95
CA ALA A 160 8.11 -8.35 -11.33
C ALA A 160 6.93 -9.33 -11.56
N ASP A 161 6.91 -10.47 -10.87
CA ASP A 161 5.82 -11.45 -10.97
C ASP A 161 4.55 -10.89 -10.34
N LYS A 162 4.66 -10.26 -9.17
CA LYS A 162 3.55 -9.60 -8.47
C LYS A 162 3.04 -8.38 -9.22
N LEU A 163 3.90 -7.63 -9.89
CA LEU A 163 3.50 -6.58 -10.83
C LEU A 163 2.66 -7.16 -11.97
N SER A 164 3.15 -8.21 -12.63
CA SER A 164 2.44 -8.85 -13.75
C SER A 164 1.06 -9.38 -13.33
N GLU A 165 0.99 -9.94 -12.13
CA GLU A 165 -0.26 -10.38 -11.51
C GLU A 165 -1.22 -9.20 -11.27
N ALA A 166 -0.75 -8.12 -10.63
CA ALA A 166 -1.52 -6.91 -10.37
C ALA A 166 -2.08 -6.28 -11.66
N GLN A 167 -1.24 -6.15 -12.69
CA GLN A 167 -1.65 -5.63 -14.00
C GLN A 167 -2.73 -6.50 -14.65
N ARG A 168 -2.57 -7.83 -14.59
CA ARG A 168 -3.55 -8.77 -15.14
C ARG A 168 -4.91 -8.61 -14.46
N LEU A 169 -4.93 -8.55 -13.13
CA LEU A 169 -6.16 -8.42 -12.34
C LEU A 169 -6.87 -7.08 -12.56
N LEU A 170 -6.12 -5.97 -12.65
CA LEU A 170 -6.72 -4.67 -12.95
C LEU A 170 -7.26 -4.62 -14.40
N ARG A 171 -6.52 -5.14 -15.39
CA ARG A 171 -7.01 -5.19 -16.79
C ARG A 171 -8.33 -5.94 -16.91
N SER A 172 -8.53 -7.03 -16.17
CA SER A 172 -9.79 -7.80 -16.24
C SER A 172 -11.01 -7.05 -15.69
N GLN A 173 -10.82 -5.97 -14.94
CA GLN A 173 -11.91 -5.18 -14.35
C GLN A 173 -12.31 -3.96 -15.19
N VAL A 174 -11.51 -3.57 -16.19
CA VAL A 174 -11.70 -2.33 -16.98
C VAL A 174 -12.42 -2.60 -18.32
N VAL A 175 -13.08 -3.76 -18.44
CA VAL A 175 -13.82 -4.19 -19.65
C VAL A 175 -15.20 -3.57 -19.73
#